data_AF-A0A940SLW6-F1
#
_entry.id   AF-A0A940SLW6-F1
#
_cell.length_a   1.000
_cell.length_b   1.000
_cell.length_c   1.000
_cell.angle_alpha   90.00
_cell.angle_beta   90.00
_cell.angle_gamma   90.00
#
_symmetry.space_group_name_H-M   'P 1'
#
loop_
_entity.id
_entity.type
_entity.pdbx_description
1 polymer ?
#
loop_
_entity_poly.entity_id
_entity_poly.type
_entity_poly.pdbx_seq_one_letter_code
_entity_poly.pdbx_strand_id
1 'polypeptide(L)'
;VTVNGGDISIHTYEGSDFEPSASNPGTDPGSNPGWQFPGWGGDNGGGNPGGGWSFPGWGWDDSGHDLGLDFSAKGIKVGNGDANIGGTININGGKVTVNSTDDGLHCGDTLTVNGGELTVATADDALHSDQYLYIQGGKLLVTDSYEGVEAMQIFVKDGDLTIYAYDDALNSGQKDAAKTVHVGNDNCILQIDGGTIHAYVTNNAEGDTIDSNGKIIINGGFVYAEGSVDGPDSAMDSDGEMIVNGGTLVAIGGLGLGEMPVDSSQQCCLYWGDRSNKYQSGSVIKLLDANGTELLSYTAAQAFKSAIISSADVKKGNHYQLTVDGQTVAEFDVNAALTKQGDEGSMGMGF
;
A
#
# COMPACT_ATOMS: atom_id res chain seq x y z
N VAL A 1 0.06 13.85 22.29
CA VAL A 1 -1.18 14.64 22.12
C VAL A 1 -2.38 13.74 22.34
N THR A 2 -3.49 14.26 22.88
CA THR A 2 -4.73 13.50 23.03
C THR A 2 -5.92 14.37 22.64
N VAL A 3 -6.69 13.92 21.65
CA VAL A 3 -7.92 14.55 21.17
C VAL A 3 -9.11 13.75 21.67
N ASN A 4 -9.93 14.35 22.53
CA ASN A 4 -11.08 13.66 23.17
C ASN A 4 -12.44 13.98 22.52
N GLY A 5 -12.46 14.81 21.48
CA GLY A 5 -13.68 15.33 20.85
C GLY A 5 -13.52 16.76 20.34
N GLY A 6 -14.61 17.31 19.77
CA GLY A 6 -14.64 18.64 19.15
C GLY A 6 -14.28 18.62 17.67
N ASP A 7 -14.28 19.80 17.06
CA ASP A 7 -13.91 20.01 15.66
C ASP A 7 -12.54 20.70 15.61
N ILE A 8 -11.54 20.01 15.08
CA ILE A 8 -10.18 20.50 14.90
C ILE A 8 -9.91 20.59 13.40
N SER A 9 -9.51 21.75 12.92
CA SER A 9 -9.03 21.95 11.55
C SER A 9 -7.63 22.54 11.60
N ILE A 10 -6.67 21.86 10.98
CA ILE A 10 -5.26 22.26 10.93
C ILE A 10 -4.87 22.41 9.47
N HIS A 11 -4.24 23.53 9.16
CA HIS A 11 -3.70 23.85 7.84
C HIS A 11 -2.25 24.30 8.05
N THR A 12 -1.29 23.50 7.62
CA THR A 12 0.15 23.78 7.77
C THR A 12 0.80 23.84 6.41
N TYR A 13 0.94 25.08 5.90
CA TYR A 13 1.25 25.38 4.49
C TYR A 13 0.21 24.75 3.54
N GLU A 14 -0.58 25.57 2.84
CA GLU A 14 -1.63 25.05 1.96
C GLU A 14 -1.04 24.76 0.57
N GLY A 15 -1.18 23.50 0.12
CA GLY A 15 -1.17 23.15 -1.30
C GLY A 15 0.18 23.12 -1.97
N SER A 16 1.01 22.13 -1.66
CA SER A 16 1.63 21.43 -2.78
C SER A 16 0.61 20.38 -3.21
N ASP A 17 -0.11 20.64 -4.30
CA ASP A 17 -0.44 19.51 -5.19
C ASP A 17 0.87 18.74 -5.35
N PHE A 18 0.85 17.43 -5.14
CA PHE A 18 2.00 16.60 -5.48
C PHE A 18 2.26 16.79 -6.98
N GLU A 19 3.20 17.66 -7.31
CA GLU A 19 3.76 17.78 -8.66
C GLU A 19 4.91 16.78 -8.69
N PRO A 20 4.72 15.57 -9.25
CA PRO A 20 5.83 14.64 -9.42
C PRO A 20 6.94 15.42 -10.11
N SER A 21 8.14 15.41 -9.53
CA SER A 21 9.28 16.04 -10.19
C SER A 21 9.28 15.50 -11.62
N ALA A 22 9.15 16.40 -12.60
CA ALA A 22 8.99 16.01 -13.99
C ALA A 22 10.22 15.20 -14.39
N SER A 23 10.11 13.87 -14.35
CA SER A 23 10.96 13.00 -15.13
C SER A 23 10.57 13.28 -16.57
N ASN A 24 11.33 14.22 -17.13
CA ASN A 24 11.42 14.59 -18.53
C ASN A 24 10.57 13.69 -19.43
N PRO A 25 9.42 14.16 -19.98
CA PRO A 25 8.62 13.34 -20.85
C PRO A 25 9.50 13.03 -22.06
N GLY A 26 9.99 11.80 -22.11
CA GLY A 26 10.77 11.30 -23.22
C GLY A 26 9.94 11.48 -24.47
N THR A 27 10.20 12.56 -25.20
CA THR A 27 9.92 12.60 -26.62
C THR A 27 10.53 11.33 -27.19
N ASP A 28 9.71 10.52 -27.86
CA ASP A 28 10.17 9.50 -28.79
C ASP A 28 11.28 10.08 -29.68
N PRO A 29 12.45 9.42 -29.75
CA PRO A 29 12.92 9.14 -31.08
C PRO A 29 13.34 7.68 -31.18
N GLY A 30 12.71 7.01 -32.12
CA GLY A 30 13.18 5.74 -32.63
C GLY A 30 14.68 5.74 -32.96
N SER A 31 15.18 4.52 -33.09
CA SER A 31 16.52 4.10 -33.48
C SER A 31 17.62 4.19 -32.40
N ASN A 32 17.88 3.04 -31.80
CA ASN A 32 19.22 2.64 -31.31
C ASN A 32 20.25 2.89 -32.44
N PRO A 33 21.40 3.55 -32.17
CA PRO A 33 22.61 2.78 -31.88
C PRO A 33 23.61 3.46 -30.92
N GLY A 34 24.20 2.65 -30.02
CA GLY A 34 25.64 2.73 -29.71
C GLY A 34 26.08 3.60 -28.52
N TRP A 35 26.29 2.96 -27.37
CA TRP A 35 26.93 3.54 -26.20
C TRP A 35 28.45 3.70 -26.39
N GLN A 36 28.96 4.93 -26.29
CA GLN A 36 30.36 5.24 -25.98
C GLN A 36 30.43 6.45 -25.03
N PHE A 37 31.04 6.26 -23.85
CA PHE A 37 31.35 7.32 -22.89
C PHE A 37 32.72 7.96 -23.16
N PRO A 38 32.88 9.28 -22.97
CA PRO A 38 34.15 9.86 -22.55
C PRO A 38 34.01 10.56 -21.18
N GLY A 39 35.04 10.40 -20.34
CA GLY A 39 35.04 10.76 -18.92
C GLY A 39 35.47 12.19 -18.57
N TRP A 40 35.42 12.46 -17.27
CA TRP A 40 35.94 13.64 -16.55
C TRP A 40 36.29 13.18 -15.13
N GLY A 41 37.43 13.50 -14.51
CA GLY A 41 38.17 14.77 -14.52
C GLY A 41 37.83 15.52 -13.23
N GLY A 42 38.61 15.32 -12.16
CA GLY A 42 38.19 15.60 -10.77
C GLY A 42 38.35 17.04 -10.27
N ASP A 43 37.80 17.29 -9.07
CA ASP A 43 38.46 18.05 -8.00
C ASP A 43 37.85 17.76 -6.62
N ASN A 44 38.71 17.76 -5.60
CA ASN A 44 38.45 17.36 -4.20
C ASN A 44 37.99 18.54 -3.33
N GLY A 45 36.98 18.32 -2.48
CA GLY A 45 36.50 19.30 -1.51
C GLY A 45 35.66 18.71 -0.37
N GLY A 46 36.27 17.86 0.46
CA GLY A 46 35.98 17.66 1.89
C GLY A 46 34.54 17.70 2.41
N GLY A 47 33.86 16.57 2.34
CA GLY A 47 32.61 16.23 3.03
C GLY A 47 32.03 15.02 2.30
N ASN A 48 31.98 13.85 2.95
CA ASN A 48 31.68 12.56 2.31
C ASN A 48 30.50 12.66 1.33
N PRO A 49 30.73 12.71 0.00
CA PRO A 49 29.66 12.69 -0.96
C PRO A 49 29.48 11.22 -1.29
N GLY A 50 28.53 10.55 -0.65
CA GLY A 50 28.03 9.25 -1.08
C GLY A 50 27.28 9.33 -2.41
N GLY A 51 27.77 10.12 -3.38
CA GLY A 51 27.33 10.10 -4.76
C GLY A 51 27.96 8.91 -5.46
N GLY A 52 27.40 7.74 -5.24
CA GLY A 52 27.62 6.55 -6.05
C GLY A 52 26.59 6.51 -7.16
N TRP A 53 27.04 6.35 -8.39
CA TRP A 53 26.19 6.19 -9.57
C TRP A 53 25.30 4.95 -9.43
N SER A 54 23.99 5.12 -9.24
CA SER A 54 23.00 4.03 -9.18
C SER A 54 22.31 3.84 -10.54
N PHE A 55 22.25 2.59 -11.01
CA PHE A 55 21.41 2.16 -12.13
C PHE A 55 19.93 2.10 -11.69
N PRO A 56 18.95 2.24 -12.60
CA PRO A 56 17.55 2.42 -12.24
C PRO A 56 16.97 1.12 -11.67
N GLY A 57 16.37 1.22 -10.50
CA GLY A 57 15.88 0.10 -9.71
C GLY A 57 16.91 -0.33 -8.66
N TRP A 58 16.41 -0.53 -7.43
CA TRP A 58 17.09 -1.16 -6.30
C TRP A 58 17.90 -0.22 -5.39
N GLY A 59 17.19 0.75 -4.82
CA GLY A 59 17.60 1.55 -3.67
C GLY A 59 16.36 2.02 -2.92
N TRP A 60 15.58 1.07 -2.43
CA TRP A 60 14.30 1.31 -1.76
C TRP A 60 14.59 1.65 -0.30
N ASP A 61 14.47 2.92 0.05
CA ASP A 61 14.15 3.35 1.40
C ASP A 61 12.69 3.77 1.33
N ASP A 62 11.80 2.82 1.55
CA ASP A 62 10.34 3.05 1.60
C ASP A 62 9.93 3.28 3.05
N SER A 63 10.80 3.95 3.82
CA SER A 63 10.52 4.32 5.19
C SER A 63 10.70 5.82 5.38
N GLY A 64 9.68 6.55 4.93
CA GLY A 64 9.61 8.00 5.03
C GLY A 64 10.10 8.71 3.78
N HIS A 65 9.16 9.32 3.09
CA HIS A 65 9.47 10.35 2.12
C HIS A 65 9.88 11.64 2.87
N ASP A 66 11.00 12.26 2.50
CA ASP A 66 11.47 13.52 3.11
C ASP A 66 11.41 14.63 2.06
N LEU A 67 10.54 15.60 2.29
CA LEU A 67 10.37 16.77 1.44
C LEU A 67 11.56 17.75 1.49
N GLY A 68 12.57 17.48 2.33
CA GLY A 68 13.82 18.25 2.40
C GLY A 68 13.62 19.68 2.88
N LEU A 69 12.59 19.92 3.70
CA LEU A 69 12.26 21.24 4.24
C LEU A 69 13.11 21.57 5.46
N ASP A 70 13.62 22.81 5.54
CA ASP A 70 14.36 23.32 6.71
C ASP A 70 13.45 23.58 7.94
N PHE A 71 12.15 23.29 7.85
CA PHE A 71 11.15 23.48 8.90
C PHE A 71 10.08 22.38 8.80
N SER A 72 9.49 21.98 9.93
CA SER A 72 8.40 21.01 9.94
C SER A 72 7.08 21.64 9.46
N ALA A 73 6.43 21.02 8.48
CA ALA A 73 5.09 21.40 8.01
C ALA A 73 4.00 20.37 8.37
N LYS A 74 4.32 19.45 9.31
CA LYS A 74 3.42 18.40 9.78
C LYS A 74 2.20 18.98 10.50
N GLY A 75 1.05 18.32 10.39
CA GLY A 75 -0.19 18.78 11.02
C GLY A 75 -0.20 18.64 12.54
N ILE A 76 -0.44 17.43 13.05
CA ILE A 76 -0.32 17.10 14.48
C ILE A 76 0.99 16.36 14.70
N LYS A 77 1.95 17.05 15.31
CA LYS A 77 3.27 16.50 15.61
C LYS A 77 3.47 16.30 17.11
N VAL A 78 4.03 15.15 17.49
CA VAL A 78 4.56 14.91 18.86
C VAL A 78 6.05 14.57 18.74
N GLY A 79 6.87 15.14 19.63
CA GLY A 79 8.32 14.95 19.65
C GLY A 79 9.05 16.15 20.26
N ASN A 80 10.37 16.02 20.48
CA ASN A 80 11.17 17.01 21.18
C ASN A 80 12.24 17.67 20.28
N GLY A 81 11.87 18.00 19.04
CA GLY A 81 12.73 18.57 17.99
C GLY A 81 12.91 17.63 16.79
N ASP A 82 13.50 18.15 15.71
CA ASP A 82 13.56 17.50 14.38
C ASP A 82 14.29 16.16 14.35
N ALA A 83 15.18 15.90 15.31
CA ALA A 83 15.99 14.66 15.37
C ALA A 83 15.49 13.60 16.37
N ASN A 84 14.51 13.92 17.23
CA ASN A 84 13.97 12.96 18.21
C ASN A 84 12.46 13.13 18.30
N ILE A 85 11.81 12.49 17.35
CA ILE A 85 10.38 12.33 17.30
C ILE A 85 10.07 11.15 18.23
N GLY A 86 9.23 11.40 19.22
CA GLY A 86 8.82 10.41 20.21
C GLY A 86 7.45 10.79 20.75
N GLY A 87 6.95 10.05 21.72
CA GLY A 87 5.63 10.29 22.31
C GLY A 87 4.47 9.78 21.45
N THR A 88 3.27 9.99 21.98
CA THR A 88 2.05 9.30 21.53
C THR A 88 1.00 10.30 21.05
N ILE A 89 0.27 9.95 19.98
CA ILE A 89 -0.98 10.60 19.57
C ILE A 89 -2.15 9.65 19.86
N ASN A 90 -3.16 10.15 20.57
CA ASN A 90 -4.42 9.42 20.79
C ASN A 90 -5.59 10.25 20.25
N ILE A 91 -6.32 9.73 19.28
CA ILE A 91 -7.57 10.31 18.78
C ILE A 91 -8.74 9.47 19.31
N ASN A 92 -9.43 9.97 20.34
CA ASN A 92 -10.53 9.28 21.00
C ASN A 92 -11.91 9.62 20.40
N GLY A 93 -11.99 10.69 19.61
CA GLY A 93 -13.23 11.13 18.98
C GLY A 93 -13.16 12.58 18.48
N GLY A 94 -14.29 13.07 17.95
CA GLY A 94 -14.37 14.39 17.33
C GLY A 94 -14.15 14.34 15.82
N LYS A 95 -14.21 15.49 15.17
CA LYS A 95 -13.85 15.68 13.77
C LYS A 95 -12.48 16.33 13.68
N VAL A 96 -11.54 15.68 13.01
CA VAL A 96 -10.18 16.19 12.82
C VAL A 96 -9.92 16.30 11.32
N THR A 97 -9.70 17.51 10.84
CA THR A 97 -9.32 17.78 9.45
C THR A 97 -7.92 18.34 9.42
N VAL A 98 -7.04 17.71 8.65
CA VAL A 98 -5.64 18.13 8.48
C VAL A 98 -5.34 18.30 7.00
N ASN A 99 -4.76 19.45 6.65
CA ASN A 99 -4.16 19.72 5.35
C ASN A 99 -2.73 20.22 5.58
N SER A 100 -1.73 19.48 5.11
CA SER A 100 -0.32 19.74 5.41
C SER A 100 0.59 19.47 4.21
N THR A 101 1.70 20.18 4.07
CA THR A 101 2.72 19.87 3.04
C THR A 101 3.78 18.90 3.53
N ASP A 102 3.47 18.06 4.50
CA ASP A 102 4.33 17.13 5.25
C ASP A 102 3.34 16.34 6.14
N ASP A 103 3.74 15.32 6.88
CA ASP A 103 2.78 14.37 7.49
C ASP A 103 1.57 14.98 8.18
N GLY A 104 0.41 14.36 7.97
CA GLY A 104 -0.82 14.78 8.61
C GLY A 104 -0.73 14.66 10.13
N LEU A 105 -0.54 13.44 10.63
CA LEU A 105 -0.32 13.15 12.04
C LEU A 105 0.95 12.33 12.19
N HIS A 106 1.91 12.80 12.99
CA HIS A 106 3.22 12.15 13.12
C HIS A 106 3.67 12.05 14.59
N CYS A 107 4.10 10.87 15.02
CA CYS A 107 4.77 10.68 16.30
C CYS A 107 5.73 9.48 16.31
N GLY A 108 6.76 9.48 17.16
CA GLY A 108 7.77 8.42 17.11
C GLY A 108 7.41 7.13 17.85
N ASP A 109 6.49 7.18 18.83
CA ASP A 109 6.19 5.98 19.63
C ASP A 109 4.89 5.30 19.20
N THR A 110 3.74 5.99 19.31
CA THR A 110 2.47 5.32 19.04
C THR A 110 1.40 6.30 18.60
N LEU A 111 0.77 6.01 17.47
CA LEU A 111 -0.44 6.66 17.01
C LEU A 111 -1.63 5.72 17.24
N THR A 112 -2.66 6.18 17.93
CA THR A 112 -3.88 5.40 18.15
C THR A 112 -5.12 6.19 17.78
N VAL A 113 -5.90 5.67 16.83
CA VAL A 113 -7.25 6.14 16.49
C VAL A 113 -8.25 5.21 17.17
N ASN A 114 -8.80 5.65 18.31
CA ASN A 114 -9.84 4.92 19.02
C ASN A 114 -11.25 5.18 18.44
N GLY A 115 -11.43 6.31 17.75
CA GLY A 115 -12.69 6.71 17.12
C GLY A 115 -12.64 8.15 16.60
N GLY A 116 -13.78 8.66 16.11
CA GLY A 116 -13.88 9.99 15.50
C GLY A 116 -13.96 9.95 13.98
N GLU A 117 -13.95 11.13 13.35
CA GLU A 117 -13.90 11.32 11.90
C GLU A 117 -12.63 12.10 11.56
N LEU A 118 -11.67 11.43 10.90
CA LEU A 118 -10.44 12.03 10.43
C LEU A 118 -10.55 12.25 8.92
N THR A 119 -10.19 13.44 8.46
CA THR A 119 -10.00 13.76 7.05
C THR A 119 -8.61 14.35 6.89
N VAL A 120 -7.75 13.71 6.12
CA VAL A 120 -6.34 14.10 5.96
C VAL A 120 -6.01 14.26 4.48
N ALA A 121 -5.38 15.37 4.14
CA ALA A 121 -4.74 15.60 2.86
C ALA A 121 -3.30 16.06 3.14
N THR A 122 -2.32 15.41 2.56
CA THR A 122 -0.91 15.73 2.82
C THR A 122 -0.05 15.49 1.58
N ALA A 123 1.16 16.06 1.56
CA ALA A 123 2.16 15.77 0.53
C ALA A 123 3.08 14.59 0.91
N ASP A 124 3.01 14.15 2.16
CA ASP A 124 3.77 13.06 2.74
C ASP A 124 2.79 12.04 3.35
N ASP A 125 3.00 11.52 4.56
CA ASP A 125 2.15 10.45 5.08
C ASP A 125 0.94 10.97 5.84
N ALA A 126 -0.24 10.40 5.60
CA ALA A 126 -1.42 10.90 6.30
C ALA A 126 -1.37 10.58 7.80
N LEU A 127 -1.00 9.34 8.16
CA LEU A 127 -0.71 8.93 9.54
C LEU A 127 0.64 8.21 9.61
N HIS A 128 1.62 8.82 10.29
CA HIS A 128 2.96 8.26 10.45
C HIS A 128 3.28 7.96 11.92
N SER A 129 3.83 6.77 12.19
CA SER A 129 4.56 6.56 13.43
C SER A 129 5.77 5.64 13.30
N ASP A 130 6.92 6.01 13.86
CA ASP A 130 8.14 5.20 13.74
C ASP A 130 8.01 3.78 14.35
N GLN A 131 7.02 3.51 15.21
CA GLN A 131 6.89 2.23 15.92
C GLN A 131 5.52 1.56 15.79
N TYR A 132 4.43 2.15 16.34
CA TYR A 132 3.13 1.48 16.38
C TYR A 132 1.97 2.37 15.97
N LEU A 133 1.14 1.88 15.06
CA LEU A 133 -0.10 2.52 14.66
C LEU A 133 -1.28 1.59 14.88
N TYR A 134 -2.26 2.05 15.67
CA TYR A 134 -3.47 1.32 15.99
C TYR A 134 -4.70 2.07 15.49
N ILE A 135 -5.51 1.41 14.65
CA ILE A 135 -6.84 1.87 14.27
C ILE A 135 -7.84 0.94 14.95
N GLN A 136 -8.43 1.39 16.05
CA GLN A 136 -9.39 0.60 16.84
C GLN A 136 -10.84 0.80 16.36
N GLY A 137 -11.09 1.85 15.58
CA GLY A 137 -12.40 2.22 15.06
C GLY A 137 -12.44 3.66 14.53
N GLY A 138 -13.64 4.16 14.24
CA GLY A 138 -13.86 5.50 13.67
C GLY A 138 -13.83 5.51 12.15
N LYS A 139 -13.83 6.72 11.58
CA LYS A 139 -13.73 6.95 10.14
C LYS A 139 -12.42 7.65 9.81
N LEU A 140 -11.68 7.12 8.86
CA LEU A 140 -10.51 7.76 8.27
C LEU A 140 -10.75 7.95 6.77
N LEU A 141 -10.68 9.20 6.32
CA LEU A 141 -10.63 9.55 4.91
C LEU A 141 -9.30 10.24 4.62
N VAL A 142 -8.40 9.55 3.93
CA VAL A 142 -7.20 10.17 3.34
C VAL A 142 -7.56 10.52 1.90
N THR A 143 -7.58 11.81 1.58
CA THR A 143 -7.95 12.27 0.23
C THR A 143 -6.77 12.41 -0.71
N ASP A 144 -5.57 12.57 -0.16
CA ASP A 144 -4.31 12.70 -0.88
C ASP A 144 -3.15 12.52 0.11
N SER A 145 -2.10 11.78 -0.27
CA SER A 145 -0.88 11.54 0.51
C SER A 145 0.20 10.89 -0.34
N TYR A 146 1.46 10.90 0.09
CA TYR A 146 2.48 10.03 -0.48
C TYR A 146 2.18 8.58 -0.06
N GLU A 147 2.28 8.28 1.24
CA GLU A 147 1.71 7.07 1.83
C GLU A 147 0.48 7.37 2.68
N GLY A 148 -0.44 6.42 2.79
CA GLY A 148 -1.64 6.61 3.60
C GLY A 148 -1.37 6.46 5.10
N VAL A 149 -0.92 5.28 5.49
CA VAL A 149 -0.73 4.90 6.89
C VAL A 149 0.58 4.14 6.99
N GLU A 150 1.57 4.75 7.65
CA GLU A 150 2.92 4.18 7.79
C GLU A 150 3.26 3.94 9.27
N ALA A 151 3.75 2.74 9.57
CA ALA A 151 4.47 2.45 10.81
C ALA A 151 5.24 1.13 10.74
N MET A 152 6.23 0.95 11.63
CA MET A 152 6.84 -0.37 11.81
C MET A 152 5.80 -1.44 12.11
N GLN A 153 4.79 -1.18 12.92
CA GLN A 153 3.65 -2.10 13.08
C GLN A 153 2.31 -1.38 12.99
N ILE A 154 1.45 -1.87 12.10
CA ILE A 154 0.10 -1.37 11.88
C ILE A 154 -0.91 -2.42 12.32
N PHE A 155 -1.86 -2.02 13.15
CA PHE A 155 -2.94 -2.87 13.63
C PHE A 155 -4.30 -2.20 13.40
N VAL A 156 -5.07 -2.73 12.45
CA VAL A 156 -6.46 -2.32 12.20
C VAL A 156 -7.40 -3.32 12.86
N LYS A 157 -8.06 -2.93 13.96
CA LYS A 157 -9.04 -3.77 14.65
C LYS A 157 -10.45 -3.60 14.10
N ASP A 158 -10.82 -2.37 13.78
CA ASP A 158 -12.13 -1.99 13.21
C ASP A 158 -12.03 -0.58 12.59
N GLY A 159 -13.08 -0.13 11.91
CA GLY A 159 -13.18 1.22 11.33
C GLY A 159 -13.72 1.26 9.91
N ASP A 160 -13.99 2.47 9.42
CA ASP A 160 -14.32 2.77 8.02
C ASP A 160 -13.19 3.61 7.41
N LEU A 161 -12.33 2.98 6.63
CA LEU A 161 -11.11 3.57 6.08
C LEU A 161 -11.28 3.71 4.57
N THR A 162 -11.09 4.92 4.07
CA THR A 162 -10.93 5.20 2.64
C THR A 162 -9.63 5.96 2.46
N ILE A 163 -8.67 5.38 1.75
CA ILE A 163 -7.31 5.89 1.65
C ILE A 163 -6.92 6.00 0.17
N TYR A 164 -6.64 7.23 -0.27
CA TYR A 164 -6.03 7.53 -1.55
C TYR A 164 -4.60 7.99 -1.29
N ALA A 165 -3.62 7.19 -1.71
CA ALA A 165 -2.20 7.47 -1.56
C ALA A 165 -1.53 7.51 -2.94
N TYR A 166 -0.41 8.20 -3.06
CA TYR A 166 0.39 8.19 -4.28
C TYR A 166 1.12 6.86 -4.39
N ASP A 167 1.86 6.46 -3.37
CA ASP A 167 2.66 5.24 -3.29
C ASP A 167 1.84 4.14 -2.59
N ASP A 168 2.07 3.88 -1.30
CA ASP A 168 1.38 2.82 -0.58
C ASP A 168 0.25 3.35 0.30
N ALA A 169 -0.94 2.73 0.23
CA ALA A 169 -2.06 3.17 1.09
C ALA A 169 -1.88 2.69 2.54
N LEU A 170 -1.24 1.54 2.74
CA LEU A 170 -0.79 1.05 4.04
C LEU A 170 0.62 0.48 3.87
N ASN A 171 1.62 1.02 4.55
CA ASN A 171 3.00 0.54 4.49
C ASN A 171 3.52 0.21 5.90
N SER A 172 3.98 -1.02 6.08
CA SER A 172 4.70 -1.42 7.29
C SER A 172 6.22 -1.47 7.07
N GLY A 173 6.88 -0.34 7.31
CA GLY A 173 8.33 -0.15 7.20
C GLY A 173 9.00 0.20 8.53
N GLN A 174 10.24 -0.27 8.74
CA GLN A 174 11.04 0.12 9.89
C GLN A 174 12.12 1.12 9.46
N LYS A 175 12.01 2.35 9.97
CA LYS A 175 13.02 3.39 9.82
C LYS A 175 14.44 2.91 10.16
N ASP A 176 15.39 3.29 9.32
CA ASP A 176 16.82 2.96 9.43
C ASP A 176 17.15 1.46 9.40
N ALA A 177 16.18 0.58 9.08
CA ALA A 177 16.44 -0.84 8.95
C ALA A 177 17.24 -1.15 7.68
N ALA A 178 18.25 -2.02 7.81
CA ALA A 178 18.99 -2.47 6.65
C ALA A 178 18.11 -3.41 5.80
N LYS A 179 17.75 -2.97 4.58
CA LYS A 179 17.01 -3.82 3.64
C LYS A 179 17.91 -4.92 3.08
N THR A 180 17.41 -6.15 3.11
CA THR A 180 17.98 -7.28 2.37
C THR A 180 16.92 -7.78 1.41
N VAL A 181 17.24 -7.78 0.13
CA VAL A 181 16.31 -8.18 -0.94
C VAL A 181 15.72 -9.57 -0.64
N HIS A 182 14.39 -9.68 -0.66
CA HIS A 182 13.61 -10.91 -0.39
C HIS A 182 13.81 -11.50 1.02
N VAL A 183 14.09 -10.66 2.02
CA VAL A 183 14.16 -11.08 3.42
C VAL A 183 13.34 -10.12 4.27
N GLY A 184 12.12 -10.54 4.59
CA GLY A 184 11.25 -9.81 5.49
C GLY A 184 11.87 -9.49 6.84
N ASN A 185 11.64 -8.26 7.28
CA ASN A 185 11.90 -7.79 8.62
C ASN A 185 10.80 -8.27 9.56
N ASP A 186 11.12 -9.21 10.45
CA ASP A 186 10.17 -9.75 11.44
C ASP A 186 9.57 -8.71 12.40
N ASN A 187 10.15 -7.50 12.50
CA ASN A 187 9.57 -6.41 13.27
C ASN A 187 8.41 -5.72 12.54
N CYS A 188 8.38 -5.79 11.20
CA CYS A 188 7.37 -5.17 10.36
C CYS A 188 6.12 -6.07 10.31
N ILE A 189 4.99 -5.54 10.77
CA ILE A 189 3.73 -6.27 10.82
C ILE A 189 2.59 -5.34 10.44
N LEU A 190 1.88 -5.67 9.36
CA LEU A 190 0.59 -5.11 9.01
C LEU A 190 -0.49 -6.14 9.29
N GLN A 191 -1.33 -5.88 10.30
CA GLN A 191 -2.40 -6.79 10.71
C GLN A 191 -3.78 -6.12 10.64
N ILE A 192 -4.70 -6.74 9.91
CA ILE A 192 -6.10 -6.34 9.78
C ILE A 192 -6.99 -7.41 10.42
N ASP A 193 -7.68 -7.07 11.50
CA ASP A 193 -8.61 -7.97 12.20
C ASP A 193 -10.08 -7.70 11.86
N GLY A 194 -10.40 -6.52 11.33
CA GLY A 194 -11.78 -6.08 11.11
C GLY A 194 -11.85 -4.72 10.41
N GLY A 195 -13.07 -4.18 10.33
CA GLY A 195 -13.37 -2.93 9.64
C GLY A 195 -13.71 -3.11 8.15
N THR A 196 -14.00 -1.97 7.51
CA THR A 196 -14.15 -1.83 6.06
C THR A 196 -13.04 -0.91 5.57
N ILE A 197 -12.20 -1.42 4.67
CA ILE A 197 -11.02 -0.73 4.18
C ILE A 197 -11.13 -0.66 2.66
N HIS A 198 -11.09 0.57 2.14
CA HIS A 198 -10.95 0.88 0.74
C HIS A 198 -9.63 1.63 0.56
N ALA A 199 -8.66 0.97 -0.07
CA ALA A 199 -7.31 1.48 -0.23
C ALA A 199 -6.97 1.58 -1.73
N TYR A 200 -6.36 2.69 -2.12
CA TYR A 200 -6.11 3.03 -3.52
C TYR A 200 -4.73 3.66 -3.69
N VAL A 201 -3.97 3.13 -4.63
CA VAL A 201 -2.78 3.78 -5.19
C VAL A 201 -3.24 4.66 -6.35
N THR A 202 -2.97 5.95 -6.32
CA THR A 202 -3.56 6.94 -7.25
C THR A 202 -2.75 7.15 -8.53
N ASN A 203 -1.53 6.60 -8.57
CA ASN A 203 -0.68 6.58 -9.73
C ASN A 203 -0.78 5.21 -10.48
N ASN A 204 -0.20 5.08 -11.68
CA ASN A 204 -0.28 3.85 -12.48
C ASN A 204 1.06 3.12 -12.66
N ALA A 205 2.14 3.63 -12.08
CA ALA A 205 3.52 3.28 -12.36
C ALA A 205 4.28 2.64 -11.19
N GLU A 206 3.87 2.88 -9.95
CA GLU A 206 4.49 2.34 -8.72
C GLU A 206 3.50 2.29 -7.56
N GLY A 207 3.88 1.69 -6.45
CA GLY A 207 3.14 1.61 -5.20
C GLY A 207 2.32 0.32 -5.09
N ASP A 208 2.52 -0.35 -3.97
CA ASP A 208 1.73 -1.48 -3.50
C ASP A 208 0.62 -0.97 -2.58
N THR A 209 -0.63 -1.37 -2.83
CA THR A 209 -1.73 -0.80 -2.03
C THR A 209 -1.63 -1.15 -0.55
N ILE A 210 -1.22 -2.39 -0.26
CA ILE A 210 -0.99 -2.88 1.08
C ILE A 210 0.40 -3.52 1.08
N ASP A 211 1.37 -2.82 1.65
CA ASP A 211 2.75 -3.27 1.73
C ASP A 211 3.18 -3.59 3.17
N SER A 212 4.05 -4.58 3.29
CA SER A 212 4.88 -4.74 4.46
C SER A 212 6.25 -5.26 4.06
N ASN A 213 7.29 -4.53 4.50
CA ASN A 213 8.66 -5.04 4.58
C ASN A 213 8.82 -6.25 5.53
N GLY A 214 7.72 -6.82 6.07
CA GLY A 214 7.68 -7.97 6.96
C GLY A 214 6.47 -8.85 6.68
N LYS A 215 5.42 -8.80 7.50
CA LYS A 215 4.25 -9.68 7.36
C LYS A 215 2.96 -8.92 7.16
N ILE A 216 2.13 -9.43 6.25
CA ILE A 216 0.72 -9.07 6.14
C ILE A 216 -0.15 -10.17 6.75
N ILE A 217 -1.03 -9.81 7.69
CA ILE A 217 -1.95 -10.74 8.34
C ILE A 217 -3.37 -10.19 8.28
N ILE A 218 -4.26 -10.87 7.54
CA ILE A 218 -5.68 -10.50 7.43
C ILE A 218 -6.51 -11.56 8.16
N ASN A 219 -7.04 -11.21 9.33
CA ASN A 219 -7.89 -12.09 10.14
C ASN A 219 -9.39 -11.87 9.92
N GLY A 220 -9.79 -10.73 9.38
CA GLY A 220 -11.19 -10.37 9.19
C GLY A 220 -11.38 -9.04 8.48
N GLY A 221 -12.64 -8.58 8.44
CA GLY A 221 -13.02 -7.32 7.79
C GLY A 221 -13.39 -7.46 6.31
N PHE A 222 -13.67 -6.31 5.69
CA PHE A 222 -13.84 -6.14 4.25
C PHE A 222 -12.68 -5.30 3.72
N VAL A 223 -11.75 -5.93 3.02
CA VAL A 223 -10.52 -5.31 2.52
C VAL A 223 -10.59 -5.23 1.00
N TYR A 224 -10.62 -4.01 0.48
CA TYR A 224 -10.62 -3.70 -0.94
C TYR A 224 -9.39 -2.86 -1.24
N ALA A 225 -8.48 -3.40 -2.04
CA ALA A 225 -7.21 -2.78 -2.38
C ALA A 225 -7.08 -2.66 -3.90
N GLU A 226 -6.79 -1.47 -4.41
CA GLU A 226 -6.57 -1.24 -5.83
C GLU A 226 -5.23 -0.56 -6.09
N GLY A 227 -4.29 -1.33 -6.65
CA GLY A 227 -2.90 -0.93 -6.86
C GLY A 227 -2.62 -0.41 -8.26
N SER A 228 -1.39 0.02 -8.46
CA SER A 228 -0.91 0.46 -9.77
C SER A 228 -0.97 -0.67 -10.80
N VAL A 229 -1.18 -0.33 -12.08
CA VAL A 229 -1.51 -1.32 -13.13
C VAL A 229 -0.41 -1.53 -14.17
N ASP A 230 0.46 -0.54 -14.37
CA ASP A 230 1.53 -0.57 -15.37
C ASP A 230 2.94 -0.60 -14.73
N GLY A 231 3.01 -0.55 -13.40
CA GLY A 231 4.23 -0.59 -12.60
C GLY A 231 4.80 -1.98 -12.36
N PRO A 232 5.98 -2.03 -11.68
CA PRO A 232 6.55 -3.27 -11.17
C PRO A 232 5.78 -3.80 -9.95
N ASP A 233 4.93 -2.98 -9.35
CA ASP A 233 4.26 -3.26 -8.09
C ASP A 233 2.86 -3.84 -8.32
N SER A 234 2.24 -4.25 -7.23
CA SER A 234 1.02 -5.03 -7.21
C SER A 234 -0.04 -4.37 -6.33
N ALA A 235 -1.10 -5.12 -5.99
CA ALA A 235 -2.07 -4.65 -5.00
C ALA A 235 -1.64 -4.97 -3.57
N MET A 236 -0.77 -5.98 -3.38
CA MET A 236 -0.34 -6.43 -2.06
C MET A 236 1.07 -7.02 -2.14
N ASP A 237 1.97 -6.53 -1.30
CA ASP A 237 3.37 -6.98 -1.23
C ASP A 237 3.78 -7.25 0.22
N SER A 238 4.58 -8.28 0.43
CA SER A 238 5.02 -8.72 1.74
C SER A 238 6.35 -9.45 1.62
N ASP A 239 7.45 -8.78 1.96
CA ASP A 239 8.81 -9.36 1.98
C ASP A 239 8.94 -10.63 2.86
N GLY A 240 8.01 -10.86 3.78
CA GLY A 240 7.86 -12.06 4.61
C GLY A 240 6.66 -12.93 4.25
N GLU A 241 5.68 -13.04 5.15
CA GLU A 241 4.50 -13.90 4.95
C GLU A 241 3.24 -13.08 4.81
N MET A 242 2.47 -13.35 3.75
CA MET A 242 1.09 -12.90 3.61
C MET A 242 0.12 -14.01 4.04
N ILE A 243 -0.61 -13.80 5.14
CA ILE A 243 -1.50 -14.79 5.75
C ILE A 243 -2.94 -14.26 5.75
N VAL A 244 -3.88 -15.03 5.18
CA VAL A 244 -5.30 -14.69 5.17
C VAL A 244 -6.11 -15.73 5.94
N ASN A 245 -6.60 -15.35 7.11
CA ASN A 245 -7.34 -16.22 8.02
C ASN A 245 -8.86 -16.01 7.99
N GLY A 246 -9.33 -14.86 7.51
CA GLY A 246 -10.76 -14.56 7.47
C GLY A 246 -11.11 -13.25 6.78
N GLY A 247 -12.41 -12.97 6.68
CA GLY A 247 -12.95 -11.74 6.07
C GLY A 247 -13.24 -11.87 4.58
N THR A 248 -13.41 -10.73 3.93
CA THR A 248 -13.49 -10.60 2.48
C THR A 248 -12.30 -9.79 2.01
N LEU A 249 -11.55 -10.31 1.05
CA LEU A 249 -10.43 -9.65 0.40
C LEU A 249 -10.69 -9.57 -1.10
N VAL A 250 -10.58 -8.38 -1.68
CA VAL A 250 -10.44 -8.17 -3.12
C VAL A 250 -9.31 -7.18 -3.32
N ALA A 251 -8.15 -7.67 -3.74
CA ALA A 251 -7.01 -6.84 -4.09
C ALA A 251 -6.78 -6.96 -5.60
N ILE A 252 -6.85 -5.85 -6.34
CA ILE A 252 -6.71 -5.83 -7.80
C ILE A 252 -5.63 -4.82 -8.21
N GLY A 253 -4.87 -5.13 -9.26
CA GLY A 253 -3.79 -4.26 -9.72
C GLY A 253 -3.07 -4.83 -10.94
N GLY A 254 -1.82 -4.43 -11.13
CA GLY A 254 -0.92 -4.98 -12.13
C GLY A 254 -0.52 -6.45 -11.87
N LEU A 255 0.28 -7.00 -12.78
CA LEU A 255 0.95 -8.30 -12.58
C LEU A 255 2.34 -8.10 -11.96
N GLY A 256 2.45 -7.18 -11.00
CA GLY A 256 3.73 -6.81 -10.39
C GLY A 256 4.43 -7.95 -9.67
N LEU A 257 5.46 -7.60 -8.91
CA LEU A 257 6.31 -8.53 -8.17
C LEU A 257 5.71 -8.99 -6.83
N GLY A 258 4.54 -8.44 -6.45
CA GLY A 258 3.74 -8.79 -5.28
C GLY A 258 3.77 -10.25 -4.84
N GLU A 259 4.01 -10.51 -3.56
CA GLU A 259 3.80 -11.84 -2.99
C GLU A 259 2.33 -12.26 -2.94
N MET A 260 2.12 -13.56 -2.74
CA MET A 260 0.79 -14.16 -2.65
C MET A 260 0.55 -14.76 -1.26
N PRO A 261 -0.72 -14.93 -0.85
CA PRO A 261 -1.04 -15.60 0.40
C PRO A 261 -0.41 -17.00 0.52
N VAL A 262 0.21 -17.29 1.65
CA VAL A 262 0.89 -18.58 1.88
C VAL A 262 -0.10 -19.69 2.24
N ASP A 263 0.32 -20.96 2.05
CA ASP A 263 -0.52 -22.14 2.28
C ASP A 263 -0.91 -22.39 3.74
N SER A 264 -0.26 -21.70 4.69
CA SER A 264 -0.63 -21.72 6.12
C SER A 264 -1.87 -20.86 6.44
N SER A 265 -2.38 -20.10 5.46
CA SER A 265 -3.63 -19.34 5.55
C SER A 265 -4.83 -20.24 5.90
N GLN A 266 -5.69 -19.78 6.82
CA GLN A 266 -6.88 -20.54 7.24
C GLN A 266 -8.05 -20.40 6.25
N GLN A 267 -8.14 -19.27 5.55
CA GLN A 267 -9.15 -19.04 4.52
C GLN A 267 -8.55 -19.31 3.13
N CYS A 268 -9.36 -19.80 2.20
CA CYS A 268 -8.88 -20.04 0.83
C CYS A 268 -8.75 -18.72 0.07
N CYS A 269 -7.66 -18.60 -0.70
CA CYS A 269 -7.35 -17.45 -1.54
C CYS A 269 -7.25 -17.91 -3.00
N LEU A 270 -7.74 -17.08 -3.89
CA LEU A 270 -7.55 -17.17 -5.33
C LEU A 270 -6.60 -16.05 -5.75
N TYR A 271 -5.52 -16.39 -6.44
CA TYR A 271 -4.81 -15.45 -7.30
C TYR A 271 -5.25 -15.71 -8.75
N TRP A 272 -5.55 -14.65 -9.49
CA TRP A 272 -5.77 -14.68 -10.92
C TRP A 272 -5.04 -13.53 -11.62
N GLY A 273 -4.47 -13.78 -12.78
CA GLY A 273 -3.85 -12.74 -13.60
C GLY A 273 -4.07 -12.93 -15.11
N ASP A 274 -4.08 -11.81 -15.85
CA ASP A 274 -4.19 -11.76 -17.30
C ASP A 274 -3.21 -10.74 -17.88
N ARG A 275 -2.15 -11.23 -18.52
CA ARG A 275 -1.12 -10.37 -19.13
C ARG A 275 -1.59 -9.75 -20.45
N SER A 276 -2.58 -10.35 -21.09
CA SER A 276 -3.04 -9.98 -22.42
C SER A 276 -4.09 -8.87 -22.37
N ASN A 277 -4.82 -8.73 -21.26
CA ASN A 277 -5.89 -7.76 -21.12
C ASN A 277 -5.66 -6.80 -19.96
N LYS A 278 -6.00 -5.52 -20.17
CA LYS A 278 -6.08 -4.48 -19.13
C LYS A 278 -7.54 -4.08 -18.97
N TYR A 279 -8.17 -4.56 -17.90
CA TYR A 279 -9.55 -4.23 -17.54
C TYR A 279 -9.60 -2.79 -17.02
N GLN A 280 -10.63 -2.04 -17.40
CA GLN A 280 -10.70 -0.60 -17.12
C GLN A 280 -11.43 -0.31 -15.80
N SER A 281 -11.28 0.91 -15.30
CA SER A 281 -12.18 1.42 -14.25
C SER A 281 -13.65 1.18 -14.61
N GLY A 282 -14.43 0.74 -13.64
CA GLY A 282 -15.83 0.34 -13.79
C GLY A 282 -16.05 -1.10 -14.23
N SER A 283 -14.99 -1.86 -14.57
CA SER A 283 -15.12 -3.30 -14.85
C SER A 283 -15.56 -4.04 -13.58
N VAL A 284 -16.36 -5.08 -13.75
CA VAL A 284 -16.95 -5.84 -12.63
C VAL A 284 -16.35 -7.23 -12.57
N ILE A 285 -15.65 -7.54 -11.48
CA ILE A 285 -15.16 -8.88 -11.16
C ILE A 285 -16.18 -9.62 -10.29
N LYS A 286 -16.50 -10.87 -10.65
CA LYS A 286 -17.41 -11.72 -9.87
C LYS A 286 -16.86 -13.10 -9.66
N LEU A 287 -17.00 -13.58 -8.43
CA LEU A 287 -16.76 -14.97 -8.07
C LEU A 287 -18.09 -15.71 -7.94
N LEU A 288 -18.21 -16.83 -8.65
CA LEU A 288 -19.41 -17.66 -8.72
C LEU A 288 -19.12 -19.07 -8.20
N ASP A 289 -20.12 -19.70 -7.57
CA ASP A 289 -20.08 -21.13 -7.24
C ASP A 289 -20.34 -22.02 -8.48
N ALA A 290 -20.24 -23.33 -8.30
CA ALA A 290 -20.50 -24.32 -9.35
C ALA A 290 -21.92 -24.27 -9.97
N ASN A 291 -22.89 -23.63 -9.30
CA ASN A 291 -24.25 -23.46 -9.80
C ASN A 291 -24.46 -22.11 -10.51
N GLY A 292 -23.42 -21.27 -10.58
CA GLY A 292 -23.51 -19.89 -11.09
C GLY A 292 -24.08 -18.90 -10.08
N THR A 293 -24.15 -19.25 -8.79
CA THR A 293 -24.54 -18.34 -7.72
C THR A 293 -23.43 -17.36 -7.43
N GLU A 294 -23.74 -16.07 -7.39
CA GLU A 294 -22.80 -15.01 -7.04
C GLU A 294 -22.42 -15.09 -5.56
N LEU A 295 -21.13 -15.27 -5.29
CA LEU A 295 -20.55 -15.26 -3.94
C LEU A 295 -19.94 -13.89 -3.62
N LEU A 296 -19.38 -13.24 -4.63
CA LEU A 296 -18.77 -11.92 -4.51
C LEU A 296 -18.91 -11.17 -5.85
N SER A 297 -19.18 -9.87 -5.77
CA SER A 297 -19.14 -8.94 -6.90
C SER A 297 -18.46 -7.66 -6.47
N TYR A 298 -17.47 -7.21 -7.25
CA TYR A 298 -16.73 -5.98 -6.99
C TYR A 298 -16.57 -5.17 -8.27
N THR A 299 -16.83 -3.86 -8.20
CA THR A 299 -16.65 -2.93 -9.31
C THR A 299 -15.36 -2.17 -9.09
N ALA A 300 -14.38 -2.36 -9.96
CA ALA A 300 -13.07 -1.72 -9.86
C ALA A 300 -13.19 -0.20 -10.02
N ALA A 301 -12.55 0.57 -9.14
CA ALA A 301 -12.38 2.01 -9.31
C ALA A 301 -11.24 2.33 -10.30
N GLN A 302 -10.29 1.42 -10.47
CA GLN A 302 -9.08 1.56 -11.27
C GLN A 302 -8.97 0.45 -12.32
N ALA A 303 -8.00 0.61 -13.23
CA ALA A 303 -7.70 -0.45 -14.18
C ALA A 303 -6.90 -1.56 -13.51
N PHE A 304 -7.08 -2.81 -13.93
CA PHE A 304 -6.37 -3.96 -13.36
C PHE A 304 -6.07 -5.03 -14.41
N LYS A 305 -5.14 -5.91 -14.04
CA LYS A 305 -4.71 -7.10 -14.79
C LYS A 305 -4.69 -8.35 -13.91
N SER A 306 -4.72 -8.18 -12.59
CA SER A 306 -4.69 -9.26 -11.61
C SER A 306 -5.72 -9.06 -10.50
N ALA A 307 -6.00 -10.14 -9.76
CA ALA A 307 -6.81 -10.14 -8.57
C ALA A 307 -6.33 -11.18 -7.54
N ILE A 308 -6.26 -10.80 -6.28
CA ILE A 308 -6.27 -11.69 -5.11
C ILE A 308 -7.65 -11.60 -4.47
N ILE A 309 -8.34 -12.74 -4.37
CA ILE A 309 -9.69 -12.82 -3.83
C ILE A 309 -9.75 -13.85 -2.71
N SER A 310 -10.33 -13.47 -1.58
CA SER A 310 -10.67 -14.39 -0.51
C SER A 310 -12.05 -14.08 0.05
N SER A 311 -12.80 -15.12 0.41
CA SER A 311 -14.09 -15.01 1.10
C SER A 311 -14.32 -16.26 1.93
N ALA A 312 -15.09 -16.10 3.02
CA ALA A 312 -15.52 -17.21 3.85
C ALA A 312 -16.30 -18.28 3.05
N ASP A 313 -16.88 -17.94 1.90
CA ASP A 313 -17.63 -18.89 1.06
C ASP A 313 -16.75 -19.74 0.15
N VAL A 314 -15.45 -19.42 0.03
CA VAL A 314 -14.48 -20.22 -0.74
C VAL A 314 -13.96 -21.38 0.11
N LYS A 315 -14.43 -22.59 -0.20
CA LYS A 315 -14.09 -23.83 0.50
C LYS A 315 -13.29 -24.81 -0.37
N LYS A 316 -12.33 -25.49 0.26
CA LYS A 316 -11.60 -26.63 -0.35
C LYS A 316 -12.56 -27.75 -0.75
N GLY A 317 -12.30 -28.38 -1.90
CA GLY A 317 -13.10 -29.47 -2.47
C GLY A 317 -14.27 -29.01 -3.35
N ASN A 318 -14.44 -27.70 -3.54
CA ASN A 318 -15.50 -27.13 -4.38
C ASN A 318 -14.92 -26.51 -5.66
N HIS A 319 -15.81 -26.34 -6.64
CA HIS A 319 -15.54 -25.73 -7.94
C HIS A 319 -16.10 -24.30 -8.01
N TYR A 320 -15.36 -23.39 -8.64
CA TYR A 320 -15.73 -21.98 -8.77
C TYR A 320 -15.37 -21.43 -10.15
N GLN A 321 -16.01 -20.31 -10.49
CA GLN A 321 -15.78 -19.56 -11.71
C GLN A 321 -15.50 -18.09 -11.37
N LEU A 322 -14.49 -17.51 -12.02
CA LEU A 322 -14.22 -16.07 -11.99
C LEU A 322 -14.66 -15.45 -13.31
N THR A 323 -15.39 -14.34 -13.23
CA THR A 323 -15.81 -13.57 -14.42
C THR A 323 -15.38 -12.12 -14.29
N VAL A 324 -15.06 -11.50 -15.42
CA VAL A 324 -14.90 -10.04 -15.55
C VAL A 324 -15.82 -9.56 -16.65
N ASP A 325 -16.66 -8.56 -16.36
CA ASP A 325 -17.68 -8.02 -17.28
C ASP A 325 -18.60 -9.10 -17.89
N GLY A 326 -18.90 -10.12 -17.09
CA GLY A 326 -19.73 -11.26 -17.48
C GLY A 326 -19.06 -12.27 -18.41
N GLN A 327 -17.77 -12.11 -18.74
CA GLN A 327 -16.98 -13.13 -19.43
C GLN A 327 -16.24 -13.98 -18.42
N THR A 328 -16.30 -15.31 -18.57
CA THR A 328 -15.48 -16.23 -17.77
C THR A 328 -14.01 -16.05 -18.10
N VAL A 329 -13.21 -15.74 -17.08
CA VAL A 329 -11.76 -15.57 -17.19
C VAL A 329 -10.98 -16.70 -16.52
N ALA A 330 -11.60 -17.42 -15.58
CA ALA A 330 -11.03 -18.63 -14.97
C ALA A 330 -12.13 -19.56 -14.45
N GLU A 331 -11.84 -20.87 -14.44
CA GLU A 331 -12.64 -21.92 -13.80
C GLU A 331 -11.68 -22.86 -13.07
N PHE A 332 -11.97 -23.18 -11.80
CA PHE A 332 -10.98 -23.88 -10.96
C PHE A 332 -11.62 -24.66 -9.81
N ASP A 333 -10.95 -25.74 -9.44
CA ASP A 333 -11.21 -26.48 -8.21
C ASP A 333 -10.27 -25.99 -7.11
N VAL A 334 -10.81 -25.64 -5.95
CA VAL A 334 -10.00 -25.23 -4.79
C VAL A 334 -9.55 -26.46 -4.02
N ASN A 335 -8.26 -26.77 -4.08
CA ASN A 335 -7.68 -27.97 -3.42
C ASN A 335 -6.62 -27.65 -2.35
N ALA A 336 -6.16 -26.40 -2.30
CA ALA A 336 -5.18 -25.90 -1.34
C ALA A 336 -5.68 -24.59 -0.71
N ALA A 337 -4.89 -23.99 0.19
CA ALA A 337 -5.25 -22.68 0.74
C ALA A 337 -5.06 -21.59 -0.32
N LEU A 338 -4.00 -21.65 -1.12
CA LEU A 338 -3.85 -20.82 -2.32
C LEU A 338 -4.22 -21.59 -3.59
N THR A 339 -5.08 -21.00 -4.43
CA THR A 339 -5.33 -21.44 -5.81
C THR A 339 -4.83 -20.34 -6.75
N LYS A 340 -3.97 -20.70 -7.71
CA LYS A 340 -3.46 -19.76 -8.72
C LYS A 340 -4.07 -20.05 -10.08
N GLN A 341 -4.42 -19.02 -10.83
CA GLN A 341 -4.98 -19.10 -12.17
C GLN A 341 -4.38 -18.01 -13.08
N GLY A 342 -4.29 -18.29 -14.38
CA GLY A 342 -3.83 -17.31 -15.35
C GLY A 342 -2.32 -16.99 -15.27
N ASP A 343 -1.97 -15.78 -15.71
CA ASP A 343 -0.59 -15.31 -15.74
C ASP A 343 -0.12 -14.85 -14.36
N GLU A 344 1.08 -15.27 -13.97
CA GLU A 344 1.77 -14.71 -12.80
C GLU A 344 2.61 -13.51 -13.22
N GLY A 345 2.82 -12.57 -12.30
CA GLY A 345 3.88 -11.58 -12.43
C GLY A 345 5.22 -12.25 -12.73
N SER A 346 6.12 -11.50 -13.38
CA SER A 346 7.44 -12.05 -13.69
C SER A 346 8.20 -12.22 -12.39
N MET A 347 8.04 -13.36 -11.70
CA MET A 347 8.78 -13.66 -10.47
C MET A 347 10.24 -13.28 -10.67
N GLY A 348 10.76 -12.42 -9.80
CA GLY A 348 12.18 -12.45 -9.47
C GLY A 348 12.49 -13.89 -9.12
N MET A 349 13.24 -14.55 -9.99
CA MET A 349 13.60 -15.97 -9.94
C MET A 349 13.65 -16.53 -8.51
N GLY A 350 12.67 -17.34 -8.15
CA GLY A 350 12.73 -18.09 -6.90
C GLY A 350 13.98 -18.97 -6.86
N PHE A 351 14.76 -18.85 -5.78
CA PHE A 351 15.65 -19.88 -5.23
C PHE A 351 15.90 -19.63 -3.74
#